data_AF-A0A507AYE6-F1
#
_entry.id   AF-A0A507AYE6-F1
#
_cell.length_a   1.000
_cell.length_b   1.000
_cell.length_c   1.000
_cell.angle_alpha   90.00
_cell.angle_beta   90.00
_cell.angle_gamma   90.00
#
_symmetry.space_group_name_H-M   'P 1'
#
loop_
_entity.id
_entity.type
_entity.pdbx_description
1 polymer ?
#
loop_
_entity_poly.entity_id
_entity_poly.type
_entity_poly.pdbx_seq_one_letter_code
_entity_poly.pdbx_strand_id
1 'polypeptide(L)'
;MRVLSLFLSVLSVGGALAAKKSVKADRFSHFHDKSLATSSPVKLDDASYQKLTSTPRDYASAILLTAMDARFACQLCREFQPEWDLLSKSWLKGDKKGESRLNFATLDFTDGRDTFLKLGLQTAPVLFFFPPTVGPNAPSSPEPLRYDFSSGPQTAEQVHAWISRHIPDGPHPPVKRPINWMRWIAGTTMTLGSVTVAFVAWPYVLPIIQNRNVWAAISLVSILLFTSGHMFNHIRKVPYVAGDGKGGISYFASGFQNQYGLETQIVAAMYGVLSFAAIALALRAPRIADAKTQQVAILAWGGILFVMYSFLLSVFRIKNGGYPFSLPPFMGVVGLADVVIRCTTKLYELVRRISTASQSAARLQALLQEFVGVIGLVREDLEQARNPTWKPHENCDQIRRQVYVSLRAHEQIKNLLRGKSTSQLRQGWLQIFKSNVAFALNEAQIKHGIKAINHHQLTLTSSIQVRTSHDVNLLHRQMLVLSQGIQNTNQAIAVSTQASQQELVSSQK
;
A
#
# COMPACT_ATOMS: atom_id res chain seq x y z
N MET A 1 -43.88 75.55 -4.06
CA MET A 1 -42.88 74.54 -3.67
C MET A 1 -41.68 74.69 -4.60
N ARG A 2 -40.72 75.50 -4.16
CA ARG A 2 -39.59 76.06 -4.90
C ARG A 2 -38.29 75.47 -4.32
N VAL A 3 -37.91 74.24 -4.68
CA VAL A 3 -36.57 73.70 -4.39
C VAL A 3 -36.11 72.68 -5.46
N LEU A 4 -37.04 72.07 -6.22
CA LEU A 4 -36.67 71.03 -7.21
C LEU A 4 -36.18 71.58 -8.57
N SER A 5 -36.27 72.89 -8.81
CA SER A 5 -35.95 73.52 -10.10
C SER A 5 -34.53 74.13 -10.18
N LEU A 6 -33.72 74.01 -9.13
CA LEU A 6 -32.37 74.61 -9.05
C LEU A 6 -31.22 73.63 -9.28
N PHE A 7 -31.48 72.33 -9.41
CA PHE A 7 -30.44 71.32 -9.67
C PHE A 7 -30.30 70.92 -11.15
N LEU A 8 -31.15 71.43 -12.05
CA LEU A 8 -31.14 71.07 -13.47
C LEU A 8 -30.52 72.14 -14.39
N SER A 9 -30.02 73.26 -13.84
CA SER A 9 -29.51 74.41 -14.61
C SER A 9 -27.99 74.64 -14.50
N VAL A 10 -27.22 73.69 -13.95
CA VAL A 10 -25.73 73.76 -13.90
C VAL A 10 -25.07 72.85 -14.95
N LEU A 11 -25.85 72.16 -15.78
CA LEU A 11 -25.36 71.19 -16.78
C LEU A 11 -25.20 71.75 -18.20
N SER A 12 -25.23 73.07 -18.41
CA SER A 12 -25.22 73.64 -19.77
C SER A 12 -24.47 74.97 -19.93
N VAL A 13 -23.33 75.17 -19.25
CA VAL A 13 -22.31 76.16 -19.66
C VAL A 13 -20.92 75.60 -19.35
N GLY A 14 -20.33 74.94 -20.34
CA GLY A 14 -18.99 74.37 -20.26
C GLY A 14 -18.48 73.94 -21.64
N GLY A 15 -18.85 74.68 -22.69
CA GLY A 15 -18.31 74.52 -24.03
C GLY A 15 -17.11 75.46 -24.23
N ALA A 16 -16.06 74.92 -24.85
CA ALA A 16 -14.93 75.61 -25.47
C ALA A 16 -13.73 76.02 -24.59
N LEU A 17 -13.00 75.01 -24.10
CA LEU A 17 -11.52 75.05 -24.08
C LEU A 17 -10.98 73.77 -24.74
N ALA A 18 -11.15 73.67 -26.06
CA ALA A 18 -10.43 72.70 -26.87
C ALA A 18 -8.97 73.19 -27.02
N ALA A 19 -8.17 72.99 -25.97
CA ALA A 19 -6.72 73.06 -26.09
C ALA A 19 -6.30 71.96 -27.07
N LYS A 20 -5.63 72.33 -28.16
CA LYS A 20 -4.95 71.39 -29.07
C LYS A 20 -3.96 70.56 -28.24
N LYS A 21 -4.37 69.37 -27.79
CA LYS A 21 -3.48 68.39 -27.16
C LYS A 21 -2.44 67.96 -28.19
N SER A 22 -1.18 68.27 -27.92
CA SER A 22 -0.04 67.76 -28.67
C SER A 22 -0.05 66.23 -28.63
N VAL A 23 -0.14 65.60 -29.80
CA VAL A 23 -0.27 64.14 -30.01
C VAL A 23 0.86 63.32 -29.35
N LYS A 24 1.96 63.95 -28.92
CA LYS A 24 3.11 63.28 -28.29
C LYS A 24 2.96 63.08 -26.77
N ALA A 25 2.26 63.98 -26.07
CA ALA A 25 2.08 63.91 -24.62
C ALA A 25 0.94 62.99 -24.16
N ASP A 26 0.11 62.50 -25.10
CA ASP A 26 -1.14 61.79 -24.78
C ASP A 26 -0.96 60.27 -24.63
N ARG A 27 0.11 59.69 -25.19
CA ARG A 27 0.30 58.23 -25.22
C ARG A 27 0.73 57.67 -23.87
N PHE A 28 1.69 58.30 -23.20
CA PHE A 28 2.09 57.88 -21.85
C PHE A 28 0.91 57.96 -20.89
N SER A 29 0.24 59.11 -20.83
CA SER A 29 -0.93 59.32 -19.95
C SER A 29 -2.04 58.33 -20.25
N HIS A 30 -2.35 58.05 -21.52
CA HIS A 30 -3.40 57.09 -21.87
C HIS A 30 -3.14 55.68 -21.27
N PHE A 31 -1.91 55.17 -21.36
CA PHE A 31 -1.56 53.86 -20.81
C PHE A 31 -1.37 53.89 -19.29
N HIS A 32 -0.86 54.98 -18.73
CA HIS A 32 -0.71 55.19 -17.30
C HIS A 32 -2.07 55.29 -16.59
N ASP A 33 -3.00 56.07 -17.14
CA ASP A 33 -4.35 56.21 -16.59
C ASP A 33 -5.11 54.88 -16.63
N LYS A 34 -4.92 54.09 -17.70
CA LYS A 34 -5.50 52.74 -17.82
C LYS A 34 -4.94 51.77 -16.77
N SER A 35 -3.65 51.85 -16.48
CA SER A 35 -3.01 51.01 -15.45
C SER A 35 -3.43 51.42 -14.04
N LEU A 36 -3.56 52.72 -13.76
CA LEU A 36 -4.08 53.25 -12.50
C LEU A 36 -5.52 52.82 -12.24
N ALA A 37 -6.39 52.90 -13.25
CA ALA A 37 -7.80 52.52 -13.13
C ALA A 37 -7.98 51.04 -12.76
N THR A 38 -7.12 50.16 -13.29
CA THR A 38 -7.18 48.71 -13.03
C THR A 38 -6.30 48.29 -11.84
N SER A 39 -5.36 49.15 -11.42
CA SER A 39 -4.31 48.83 -10.43
C SER A 39 -3.55 47.55 -10.78
N SER A 40 -3.27 47.35 -12.07
CA SER A 40 -2.61 46.18 -12.65
C SER A 40 -1.80 46.59 -13.89
N PRO A 41 -0.89 45.73 -14.38
CA PRO A 41 -0.26 45.94 -15.68
C PRO A 41 -1.31 46.11 -16.78
N VAL A 42 -1.02 46.94 -17.77
CA VAL A 42 -1.91 47.13 -18.92
C VAL A 42 -1.92 45.86 -19.76
N LYS A 43 -3.09 45.26 -19.96
CA LYS A 43 -3.26 44.21 -20.96
C LYS A 43 -3.19 44.78 -22.38
N LEU A 44 -2.30 44.21 -23.19
CA LEU A 44 -2.05 44.56 -24.57
C LEU A 44 -2.60 43.49 -25.53
N ASP A 45 -2.80 43.92 -26.76
CA ASP A 45 -3.03 43.14 -27.98
C ASP A 45 -1.98 43.54 -29.02
N ASP A 46 -1.98 42.90 -30.19
CA ASP A 46 -1.02 43.18 -31.27
C ASP A 46 -0.98 44.67 -31.69
N ALA A 47 -2.13 45.35 -31.72
CA ALA A 47 -2.22 46.77 -32.13
C ALA A 47 -1.72 47.72 -31.03
N SER A 48 -2.12 47.49 -29.79
CA SER A 48 -1.70 48.30 -28.64
C SER A 48 -0.25 48.06 -28.24
N TYR A 49 0.29 46.86 -28.48
CA TYR A 49 1.73 46.60 -28.35
C TYR A 49 2.53 47.47 -29.31
N GLN A 50 2.16 47.49 -30.60
CA GLN A 50 2.81 48.34 -31.60
C GLN A 50 2.65 49.82 -31.26
N LYS A 51 1.47 50.23 -30.78
CA LYS A 51 1.24 51.62 -30.36
C LYS A 51 2.10 52.00 -29.15
N LEU A 52 2.24 51.13 -28.15
CA LEU A 52 3.04 51.40 -26.95
C LEU A 52 4.54 51.42 -27.26
N THR A 53 5.00 50.57 -28.19
CA THR A 53 6.41 50.41 -28.55
C THR A 53 6.85 51.24 -29.77
N SER A 54 5.97 51.94 -30.48
CA SER A 54 6.39 52.73 -31.65
C SER A 54 7.26 53.93 -31.28
N THR A 55 8.34 54.15 -32.02
CA THR A 55 9.22 55.31 -31.87
C THR A 55 8.63 56.54 -32.57
N PRO A 56 8.88 57.77 -32.07
CA PRO A 56 9.66 58.16 -30.88
C PRO A 56 8.87 58.05 -29.55
N ARG A 57 9.53 57.70 -28.42
CA ARG A 57 8.93 57.55 -27.07
C ARG A 57 9.69 58.37 -26.02
N ASP A 58 8.98 59.10 -25.18
CA ASP A 58 9.51 59.89 -24.04
C ASP A 58 9.27 59.21 -22.68
N TYR A 59 8.96 57.91 -22.70
CA TYR A 59 8.68 57.08 -21.54
C TYR A 59 9.32 55.69 -21.69
N ALA A 60 9.58 55.04 -20.57
CA ALA A 60 10.02 53.64 -20.52
C ALA A 60 8.82 52.70 -20.49
N SER A 61 8.98 51.48 -21.00
CA SER A 61 7.92 50.46 -20.93
C SER A 61 8.51 49.09 -20.61
N ALA A 62 8.03 48.49 -19.54
CA ALA A 62 8.34 47.11 -19.19
C ALA A 62 7.16 46.22 -19.60
N ILE A 63 7.39 45.32 -20.54
CA ILE A 63 6.35 44.50 -21.16
C ILE A 63 6.64 43.02 -20.90
N LEU A 64 5.74 42.35 -20.18
CA LEU A 64 5.77 40.91 -19.98
C LEU A 64 5.00 40.21 -21.09
N LEU A 65 5.68 39.39 -21.87
CA LEU A 65 5.09 38.48 -22.84
C LEU A 65 4.92 37.12 -22.17
N THR A 66 3.67 36.66 -22.07
CA THR A 66 3.30 35.47 -21.29
C THR A 66 2.33 34.57 -22.05
N ALA A 67 2.08 33.37 -21.54
CA ALA A 67 1.11 32.42 -22.08
C ALA A 67 0.36 31.75 -20.91
N MET A 68 -0.75 32.36 -20.49
CA MET A 68 -1.50 31.95 -19.30
C MET A 68 -2.62 30.94 -19.60
N ASP A 69 -2.99 30.77 -20.86
CA ASP A 69 -4.02 29.79 -21.26
C ASP A 69 -3.59 28.36 -20.88
N ALA A 70 -4.54 27.59 -20.31
CA ALA A 70 -4.30 26.24 -19.83
C ALA A 70 -3.76 25.30 -20.92
N ARG A 71 -4.07 25.58 -22.20
CA ARG A 71 -3.60 24.81 -23.37
C ARG A 71 -2.08 24.83 -23.53
N PHE A 72 -1.40 25.87 -23.06
CA PHE A 72 0.06 26.00 -23.17
C PHE A 72 0.82 25.39 -21.98
N ALA A 73 0.12 25.00 -20.91
CA ALA A 73 0.69 24.39 -19.72
C ALA A 73 1.93 25.10 -19.13
N CYS A 74 2.07 26.43 -19.34
CA CYS A 74 3.25 27.17 -18.89
C CYS A 74 3.24 27.32 -17.35
N GLN A 75 4.06 26.53 -16.66
CA GLN A 75 4.20 26.61 -15.20
C GLN A 75 4.86 27.93 -14.79
N LEU A 76 5.98 28.30 -15.43
CA LEU A 76 6.75 29.50 -15.10
C LEU A 76 5.93 30.78 -15.30
N CYS A 77 5.09 30.84 -16.33
CA CYS A 77 4.16 31.94 -16.57
C CYS A 77 3.17 32.10 -15.41
N ARG A 78 2.58 30.99 -14.95
CA ARG A 78 1.59 30.98 -13.86
C ARG A 78 2.20 31.35 -12.51
N GLU A 79 3.43 30.96 -12.26
CA GLU A 79 4.16 31.30 -11.05
C GLU A 79 4.63 32.76 -11.04
N PHE A 80 5.07 33.29 -12.19
CA PHE A 80 5.60 34.65 -12.28
C PHE A 80 4.53 35.75 -12.45
N GLN A 81 3.37 35.44 -13.07
CA GLN A 81 2.27 36.39 -13.25
C GLN A 81 1.88 37.15 -11.95
N PRO A 82 1.65 36.49 -10.79
CA PRO A 82 1.30 37.20 -9.57
C PRO A 82 2.43 38.11 -9.05
N GLU A 83 3.69 37.75 -9.29
CA GLU A 83 4.86 38.58 -8.94
C GLU A 83 4.92 39.83 -9.82
N TRP A 84 4.63 39.69 -11.11
CA TRP A 84 4.53 40.81 -12.05
C TRP A 84 3.38 41.76 -11.70
N ASP A 85 2.21 41.22 -11.40
CA ASP A 85 1.05 42.02 -11.00
C ASP A 85 1.30 42.76 -9.67
N LEU A 86 1.94 42.09 -8.71
CA LEU A 86 2.36 42.69 -7.45
C LEU A 86 3.35 43.84 -7.65
N LEU A 87 4.33 43.66 -8.52
CA LEU A 87 5.33 44.67 -8.85
C LEU A 87 4.67 45.91 -9.45
N SER A 88 3.87 45.73 -10.50
CA SER A 88 3.15 46.83 -11.16
C SER A 88 2.23 47.57 -10.18
N LYS A 89 1.46 46.84 -9.38
CA LYS A 89 0.56 47.44 -8.38
C LYS A 89 1.33 48.22 -7.31
N SER A 90 2.47 47.70 -6.86
CA SER A 90 3.33 48.40 -5.88
C SER A 90 3.90 49.68 -6.45
N TRP A 91 4.34 49.64 -7.71
CA TRP A 91 4.89 50.80 -8.43
C TRP A 91 3.83 51.88 -8.63
N LEU A 92 2.66 51.53 -9.16
CA LEU A 92 1.54 52.45 -9.39
C LEU A 92 1.03 53.09 -8.09
N LYS A 93 1.08 52.36 -6.97
CA LYS A 93 0.70 52.90 -5.66
C LYS A 93 1.69 53.94 -5.16
N GLY A 94 2.99 53.76 -5.44
CA GLY A 94 4.05 54.67 -5.04
C GLY A 94 4.26 55.85 -5.97
N ASP A 95 4.06 55.66 -7.28
CA ASP A 95 4.18 56.69 -8.30
C ASP A 95 2.85 56.90 -9.05
N LYS A 96 1.87 57.43 -8.33
CA LYS A 96 0.55 57.73 -8.91
C LYS A 96 0.62 58.82 -9.98
N LYS A 97 1.56 59.75 -9.85
CA LYS A 97 1.72 60.90 -10.75
C LYS A 97 2.46 60.53 -12.04
N GLY A 98 3.07 59.35 -12.10
CA GLY A 98 3.84 58.89 -13.27
C GLY A 98 5.15 59.68 -13.46
N GLU A 99 5.75 60.14 -12.36
CA GLU A 99 7.01 60.90 -12.37
C GLU A 99 8.18 60.04 -12.88
N SER A 100 8.15 58.73 -12.67
CA SER A 100 9.13 57.76 -13.20
C SER A 100 8.98 57.49 -14.70
N ARG A 101 7.90 57.98 -15.33
CA ARG A 101 7.60 57.78 -16.77
C ARG A 101 7.71 56.31 -17.21
N LEU A 102 7.31 55.36 -16.35
CA LEU A 102 7.37 53.92 -16.60
C LEU A 102 5.98 53.30 -16.72
N ASN A 103 5.74 52.58 -17.82
CA ASN A 103 4.52 51.78 -18.00
C ASN A 103 4.81 50.29 -17.82
N PHE A 104 3.95 49.61 -17.03
CA PHE A 104 3.92 48.15 -16.94
C PHE A 104 2.82 47.60 -17.84
N ALA A 105 3.16 46.62 -18.66
CA ALA A 105 2.20 45.99 -19.55
C ALA A 105 2.40 44.48 -19.65
N THR A 106 1.35 43.78 -20.07
CA THR A 106 1.33 42.33 -20.27
C THR A 106 0.69 42.02 -21.61
N LEU A 107 1.33 41.18 -22.41
CA LEU A 107 0.82 40.65 -23.67
C LEU A 107 0.73 39.12 -23.54
N ASP A 108 -0.49 38.57 -23.59
CA ASP A 108 -0.67 37.13 -23.66
C ASP A 108 -0.53 36.65 -25.11
N PHE A 109 -0.01 35.44 -25.29
CA PHE A 109 0.08 34.80 -26.60
C PHE A 109 -1.27 34.68 -27.32
N THR A 110 -2.39 34.52 -26.59
CA THR A 110 -3.73 34.47 -27.22
C THR A 110 -4.13 35.79 -27.88
N ASP A 111 -3.68 36.91 -27.32
CA ASP A 111 -4.09 38.27 -27.72
C ASP A 111 -3.03 38.95 -28.62
N GLY A 112 -1.83 38.36 -28.72
CA GLY A 112 -0.65 38.96 -29.33
C GLY A 112 0.15 38.04 -30.28
N ARG A 113 -0.48 37.04 -30.89
CA ARG A 113 0.20 35.97 -31.63
C ARG A 113 1.14 36.52 -32.72
N ASP A 114 0.72 37.56 -33.43
CA ASP A 114 1.52 38.13 -34.53
C ASP A 114 2.78 38.82 -34.00
N THR A 115 2.70 39.45 -32.83
CA THR A 115 3.84 40.05 -32.14
C THR A 115 4.86 38.99 -31.70
N PHE A 116 4.42 37.85 -31.16
CA PHE A 116 5.31 36.75 -30.79
C PHE A 116 6.08 36.20 -32.01
N LEU A 117 5.39 36.05 -33.15
CA LEU A 117 6.00 35.61 -34.40
C LEU A 117 7.01 36.64 -34.95
N LYS A 118 6.64 37.94 -34.95
CA LYS A 118 7.54 39.02 -35.40
C LYS A 118 8.81 39.13 -34.57
N LEU A 119 8.71 38.86 -33.27
CA LEU A 119 9.86 38.88 -32.35
C LEU A 119 10.63 37.56 -32.32
N GLY A 120 10.18 36.54 -33.06
CA GLY A 120 10.84 35.22 -33.12
C GLY A 120 10.85 34.49 -31.78
N LEU A 121 9.87 34.72 -30.91
CA LEU A 121 9.84 34.15 -29.56
C LEU A 121 9.30 32.73 -29.60
N GLN A 122 10.12 31.77 -29.16
CA GLN A 122 9.75 30.35 -29.05
C GLN A 122 9.43 29.91 -27.61
N THR A 123 9.68 30.78 -26.63
CA THR A 123 9.50 30.49 -25.20
C THR A 123 8.78 31.63 -24.49
N ALA A 124 8.09 31.30 -23.41
CA ALA A 124 7.45 32.24 -22.50
C ALA A 124 7.70 31.79 -21.04
N PRO A 125 7.75 32.71 -20.06
CA PRO A 125 7.60 34.16 -20.20
C PRO A 125 8.88 34.85 -20.71
N VAL A 126 8.71 36.02 -21.35
CA VAL A 126 9.81 36.92 -21.75
C VAL A 126 9.47 38.33 -21.32
N LEU A 127 10.38 39.00 -20.62
CA LEU A 127 10.21 40.38 -20.16
C LEU A 127 11.16 41.28 -20.93
N PHE A 128 10.60 42.23 -21.66
CA PHE A 128 11.35 43.27 -22.35
C PHE A 128 11.21 44.60 -21.62
N PHE A 129 12.33 45.29 -21.47
CA PHE A 129 12.37 46.68 -21.05
C PHE A 129 12.74 47.55 -22.25
N PHE A 130 11.82 48.44 -22.61
CA PHE A 130 11.98 49.41 -23.67
C PHE A 130 12.38 50.74 -23.05
N PRO A 131 13.64 51.19 -23.22
CA PRO A 131 14.04 52.51 -22.75
C PRO A 131 13.35 53.62 -23.56
N PRO A 132 13.26 54.85 -23.00
CA PRO A 132 12.80 56.01 -23.75
C PRO A 132 13.76 56.30 -24.91
N THR A 133 13.25 56.75 -26.05
CA THR A 133 14.06 57.06 -27.24
C THR A 133 14.31 58.56 -27.42
N VAL A 134 13.55 59.39 -26.72
CA VAL A 134 13.70 60.85 -26.72
C VAL A 134 13.60 61.36 -25.27
N GLY A 135 14.34 62.42 -24.96
CA GLY A 135 14.38 63.04 -23.64
C GLY A 135 15.72 62.84 -22.91
N PRO A 136 15.86 63.43 -21.70
CA PRO A 136 17.13 63.41 -20.95
C PRO A 136 17.57 62.00 -20.54
N ASN A 137 16.61 61.06 -20.44
CA ASN A 137 16.83 59.69 -20.00
C ASN A 137 16.96 58.67 -21.14
N ALA A 138 17.09 59.14 -22.39
CA ALA A 138 17.27 58.27 -23.54
C ALA A 138 18.73 57.77 -23.61
N PRO A 139 18.99 56.45 -23.56
CA PRO A 139 20.33 55.90 -23.73
C PRO A 139 20.84 56.10 -25.15
N SER A 140 22.16 56.04 -25.33
CA SER A 140 22.82 56.19 -26.64
C SER A 140 22.41 55.13 -27.66
N SER A 141 21.99 53.94 -27.21
CA SER A 141 21.36 52.90 -28.03
C SER A 141 20.00 52.51 -27.42
N PRO A 142 18.86 52.82 -28.08
CA PRO A 142 17.52 52.58 -27.55
C PRO A 142 17.00 51.16 -27.84
N GLU A 143 17.89 50.15 -27.79
CA GLU A 143 17.51 48.76 -27.99
C GLU A 143 16.72 48.20 -26.78
N PRO A 144 15.75 47.30 -27.02
CA PRO A 144 15.02 46.65 -25.94
C PRO A 144 15.92 45.67 -25.17
N LEU A 145 15.92 45.82 -23.85
CA LEU A 145 16.66 44.95 -22.95
C LEU A 145 15.81 43.75 -22.56
N ARG A 146 16.37 42.56 -22.62
CA ARG A 146 15.70 41.32 -22.22
C ARG A 146 16.11 40.94 -20.80
N TYR A 147 15.12 40.64 -19.95
CA TYR A 147 15.38 40.04 -18.65
C TYR A 147 15.62 38.54 -18.77
N ASP A 148 16.57 38.02 -17.99
CA ASP A 148 16.92 36.62 -17.96
C ASP A 148 16.21 35.87 -16.81
N PHE A 149 15.34 34.92 -17.18
CA PHE A 149 14.63 34.05 -16.25
C PHE A 149 15.44 32.79 -15.85
N SER A 150 16.68 32.61 -16.34
CA SER A 150 17.51 31.43 -16.08
C SER A 150 18.00 31.30 -14.64
N SER A 151 18.00 32.39 -13.87
CA SER A 151 18.58 32.46 -12.52
C SER A 151 17.70 31.90 -11.39
N GLY A 152 16.60 31.19 -11.73
CA GLY A 152 15.70 30.54 -10.76
C GLY A 152 14.32 31.21 -10.65
N PRO A 153 13.55 30.92 -9.58
CA PRO A 153 12.26 31.56 -9.33
C PRO A 153 12.43 33.08 -9.14
N GLN A 154 11.84 33.86 -10.05
CA GLN A 154 12.00 35.32 -10.07
C GLN A 154 10.99 35.99 -9.16
N THR A 155 11.47 36.76 -8.19
CA THR A 155 10.60 37.55 -7.31
C THR A 155 10.38 38.97 -7.84
N ALA A 156 9.26 39.58 -7.45
CA ALA A 156 8.96 40.97 -7.75
C ALA A 156 10.10 41.93 -7.36
N GLU A 157 10.79 41.66 -6.25
CA GLU A 157 11.92 42.48 -5.76
C GLU A 157 13.16 42.39 -6.65
N GLN A 158 13.45 41.22 -7.22
CA GLN A 158 14.58 41.03 -8.14
C GLN A 158 14.34 41.78 -9.46
N VAL A 159 13.13 41.65 -10.01
CA VAL A 159 12.74 42.35 -11.24
C VAL A 159 12.65 43.85 -11.00
N HIS A 160 12.13 44.29 -9.85
CA HIS A 160 12.19 45.69 -9.42
C HIS A 160 13.63 46.21 -9.45
N ALA A 161 14.57 45.52 -8.81
CA ALA A 161 15.96 45.95 -8.78
C ALA A 161 16.60 46.00 -10.17
N TRP A 162 16.22 45.09 -11.07
CA TRP A 162 16.68 45.10 -12.46
C TRP A 162 16.10 46.28 -13.25
N ILE A 163 14.80 46.57 -13.15
CA ILE A 163 14.17 47.70 -13.84
C ILE A 163 14.74 49.03 -13.32
N SER A 164 14.86 49.19 -12.00
CA SER A 164 15.33 50.43 -11.38
C SER A 164 16.76 50.80 -11.79
N ARG A 165 17.62 49.83 -12.13
CA ARG A 165 18.98 50.11 -12.66
C ARG A 165 18.98 50.78 -14.04
N HIS A 166 17.92 50.58 -14.83
CA HIS A 166 17.80 51.09 -16.19
C HIS A 166 16.98 52.39 -16.25
N ILE A 167 16.54 52.91 -15.10
CA ILE A 167 15.80 54.17 -14.98
C ILE A 167 16.61 55.10 -14.07
N PRO A 168 17.41 56.03 -14.64
CA PRO A 168 18.30 56.88 -13.87
C PRO A 168 17.56 57.97 -13.07
N ASP A 169 16.41 58.45 -13.55
CA ASP A 169 15.63 59.52 -12.93
C ASP A 169 14.25 59.04 -12.43
N GLY A 170 13.81 59.63 -11.32
CA GLY A 170 12.46 59.49 -10.79
C GLY A 170 12.37 58.60 -9.52
N PRO A 171 11.18 58.51 -8.91
CA PRO A 171 10.97 57.68 -7.74
C PRO A 171 10.94 56.19 -8.13
N HIS A 172 11.62 55.35 -7.34
CA HIS A 172 11.56 53.87 -7.43
C HIS A 172 10.84 53.31 -6.20
N PRO A 173 9.51 53.12 -6.24
CA PRO A 173 8.76 52.71 -5.06
C PRO A 173 9.05 51.26 -4.65
N PRO A 174 9.24 50.97 -3.34
CA PRO A 174 9.51 49.62 -2.88
C PRO A 174 8.29 48.69 -3.08
N VAL A 175 8.57 47.43 -3.40
CA VAL A 175 7.55 46.36 -3.52
C VAL A 175 6.92 46.07 -2.15
N LYS A 176 5.59 46.12 -2.05
CA LYS A 176 4.85 45.87 -0.80
C LYS A 176 3.89 44.69 -0.96
N ARG A 177 4.24 43.54 -0.36
CA ARG A 177 3.40 42.32 -0.34
C ARG A 177 2.20 42.49 0.59
N PRO A 178 0.98 42.09 0.18
CA PRO A 178 -0.19 42.10 1.06
C PRO A 178 -0.07 41.00 2.12
N ILE A 179 -0.52 41.28 3.35
CA ILE A 179 -0.54 40.31 4.45
C ILE A 179 -1.67 39.30 4.21
N ASN A 180 -1.32 38.01 4.22
CA ASN A 180 -2.28 36.92 4.09
C ASN A 180 -3.02 36.66 5.40
N TRP A 181 -4.02 37.49 5.71
CA TRP A 181 -4.85 37.38 6.92
C TRP A 181 -5.51 36.02 7.11
N MET A 182 -5.94 35.36 6.02
CA MET A 182 -6.54 34.03 6.08
C MET A 182 -5.60 32.99 6.70
N ARG A 183 -4.30 33.05 6.38
CA ARG A 183 -3.30 32.12 6.92
C ARG A 183 -3.06 32.35 8.42
N TRP A 184 -3.03 33.62 8.82
CA TRP A 184 -2.93 33.99 10.24
C TRP A 184 -4.16 33.54 11.02
N ILE A 185 -5.37 33.85 10.54
CA ILE A 185 -6.63 33.44 11.19
C ILE A 185 -6.71 31.92 11.28
N ALA A 186 -6.43 31.19 10.20
CA ALA A 186 -6.45 29.73 10.19
C ALA A 186 -5.42 29.14 11.17
N GLY A 187 -4.19 29.66 11.16
CA GLY A 187 -3.13 29.21 12.06
C GLY A 187 -3.46 29.45 13.53
N THR A 188 -3.94 30.64 13.87
CA THR A 188 -4.35 30.99 15.23
C THR A 188 -5.55 30.15 15.69
N THR A 189 -6.56 29.98 14.84
CA THR A 189 -7.75 29.17 15.15
C THR A 189 -7.38 27.70 15.38
N MET A 190 -6.51 27.13 14.54
CA MET A 190 -6.07 25.74 14.68
C MET A 190 -5.24 25.55 15.95
N THR A 191 -4.40 26.52 16.29
CA THR A 191 -3.58 26.48 17.51
C THR A 191 -4.45 26.55 18.76
N LEU A 192 -5.36 27.53 18.82
CA LEU A 192 -6.32 27.66 19.93
C LEU A 192 -7.22 26.44 20.05
N GLY A 193 -7.77 25.96 18.92
CA GLY A 193 -8.58 24.75 18.89
C GLY A 193 -7.83 23.52 19.44
N SER A 194 -6.57 23.35 19.08
CA SER A 194 -5.73 22.25 19.58
C SER A 194 -5.52 22.36 21.09
N VAL A 195 -5.24 23.56 21.60
CA VAL A 195 -5.08 23.81 23.04
C VAL A 195 -6.38 23.53 23.80
N THR A 196 -7.52 23.98 23.27
CA THR A 196 -8.83 23.74 23.88
C THR A 196 -9.14 22.24 23.92
N VAL A 197 -8.93 21.52 22.82
CA VAL A 197 -9.14 20.06 22.77
C VAL A 197 -8.23 19.35 23.77
N ALA A 198 -6.95 19.73 23.84
CA ALA A 198 -6.01 19.13 24.80
C ALA A 198 -6.46 19.37 26.24
N PHE A 199 -6.86 20.59 26.59
CA PHE A 199 -7.32 20.93 27.94
C PHE A 199 -8.61 20.20 28.33
N VAL A 200 -9.57 20.09 27.40
CA VAL A 200 -10.85 19.38 27.63
C VAL A 200 -10.64 17.86 27.69
N ALA A 201 -9.74 17.30 26.88
CA ALA A 201 -9.45 15.88 26.87
C ALA A 201 -8.57 15.43 28.05
N TRP A 202 -7.77 16.33 28.62
CA TRP A 202 -6.84 16.05 29.71
C TRP A 202 -7.43 15.26 30.89
N PRO A 203 -8.58 15.62 31.49
CA PRO A 203 -9.16 14.85 32.60
C PRO A 203 -9.60 13.43 32.22
N TYR A 204 -9.90 13.18 30.95
CA TYR A 204 -10.28 11.84 30.46
C TYR A 204 -9.06 10.98 30.08
N VAL A 205 -8.00 11.62 29.58
CA VAL A 205 -6.78 10.94 29.14
C VAL A 205 -5.85 10.62 30.31
N LEU A 206 -5.75 11.51 31.32
CA LEU A 206 -4.89 11.33 32.48
C LEU A 206 -5.09 9.99 33.21
N PRO A 207 -6.32 9.55 33.53
CA PRO A 207 -6.54 8.27 34.18
C PRO A 207 -6.06 7.08 33.36
N ILE A 208 -6.13 7.17 32.03
CA ILE A 208 -5.65 6.11 31.12
C ILE A 208 -4.12 6.06 31.14
N ILE A 209 -3.46 7.22 31.05
CA ILE A 209 -1.99 7.33 31.08
C ILE A 209 -1.43 6.92 32.46
N GLN A 210 -2.10 7.24 33.55
CA GLN A 210 -1.63 6.87 34.90
C GLN A 210 -1.90 5.40 35.25
N ASN A 211 -2.70 4.69 34.46
CA ASN A 211 -3.06 3.31 34.75
C ASN A 211 -1.91 2.34 34.43
N ARG A 212 -1.32 1.75 35.48
CA ARG A 212 -0.26 0.74 35.37
C ARG A 212 -0.63 -0.46 34.49
N ASN A 213 -1.92 -0.83 34.44
CA ASN A 213 -2.37 -2.00 33.68
C ASN A 213 -2.34 -1.71 32.17
N VAL A 214 -2.54 -0.46 31.76
CA VAL A 214 -2.43 -0.04 30.35
C VAL A 214 -0.97 -0.16 29.90
N TRP A 215 -0.03 0.34 30.70
CA TRP A 215 1.40 0.19 30.41
C TRP A 215 1.87 -1.26 30.43
N ALA A 216 1.35 -2.07 31.36
CA ALA A 216 1.63 -3.51 31.38
C ALA A 216 1.09 -4.21 30.12
N ALA A 217 -0.10 -3.84 29.64
CA ALA A 217 -0.66 -4.39 28.41
C ALA A 217 0.14 -3.95 27.18
N ILE A 218 0.48 -2.66 27.06
CA ILE A 218 1.27 -2.11 25.95
C ILE A 218 2.66 -2.77 25.90
N SER A 219 3.33 -2.90 27.04
CA SER A 219 4.65 -3.51 27.11
C SER A 219 4.61 -5.00 26.76
N LEU A 220 3.62 -5.74 27.28
CA LEU A 220 3.42 -7.16 26.94
C LEU A 220 3.17 -7.34 25.43
N VAL A 221 2.26 -6.56 24.84
CA VAL A 221 1.98 -6.61 23.39
C VAL A 221 3.23 -6.30 22.58
N SER A 222 4.01 -5.30 22.99
CA SER A 222 5.27 -4.93 22.33
C SER A 222 6.30 -6.05 22.38
N ILE A 223 6.49 -6.69 23.55
CA ILE A 223 7.40 -7.83 23.71
C ILE A 223 6.96 -8.99 22.82
N LEU A 224 5.68 -9.34 22.78
CA LEU A 224 5.15 -10.42 21.94
C LEU A 224 5.33 -10.14 20.44
N LEU A 225 5.12 -8.89 20.02
CA LEU A 225 5.30 -8.46 18.63
C LEU A 225 6.78 -8.50 18.22
N PHE A 226 7.71 -8.06 19.08
CA PHE A 226 9.13 -8.05 18.73
C PHE A 226 9.77 -9.44 18.82
N THR A 227 9.35 -10.29 19.76
CA THR A 227 9.86 -11.66 19.90
C THR A 227 9.34 -12.64 18.85
N SER A 228 8.22 -12.33 18.18
CA SER A 228 7.68 -13.15 17.07
C SER A 228 8.36 -12.91 15.71
N GLY A 229 9.30 -11.96 15.62
CA GLY A 229 10.07 -11.68 14.41
C GLY A 229 9.49 -10.58 13.51
N HIS A 230 8.64 -9.69 14.03
CA HIS A 230 8.03 -8.60 13.22
C HIS A 230 9.07 -7.70 12.52
N MET A 231 10.21 -7.44 13.14
CA MET A 231 11.29 -6.63 12.55
C MET A 231 11.91 -7.29 11.31
N PHE A 232 12.00 -8.62 11.28
CA PHE A 232 12.47 -9.35 10.10
C PHE A 232 11.58 -9.05 8.90
N ASN A 233 10.26 -9.11 9.09
CA ASN A 233 9.29 -8.82 8.04
C ASN A 233 9.38 -7.37 7.56
N HIS A 234 9.54 -6.43 8.50
CA HIS A 234 9.62 -5.00 8.18
C HIS A 234 10.87 -4.67 7.36
N ILE A 235 12.02 -5.27 7.68
CA ILE A 235 13.29 -5.02 6.98
C ILE A 235 13.28 -5.69 5.60
N ARG A 236 12.88 -6.96 5.53
CA ARG A 236 12.96 -7.76 4.30
C ARG A 236 11.75 -7.64 3.37
N LYS A 237 10.71 -6.92 3.79
CA LYS A 237 9.47 -6.70 3.02
C LYS A 237 8.88 -8.03 2.50
N VAL A 238 8.80 -9.03 3.37
CA VAL A 238 8.29 -10.37 3.03
C VAL A 238 6.79 -10.32 2.67
N PRO A 239 6.32 -11.19 1.78
CA PRO A 239 4.89 -11.27 1.47
C PRO A 239 4.08 -11.69 2.71
N TYR A 240 2.82 -11.23 2.78
CA TYR A 240 1.94 -11.54 3.90
C TYR A 240 1.51 -13.01 3.92
N VAL A 241 1.20 -13.56 2.73
CA VAL A 241 0.93 -14.99 2.47
C VAL A 241 1.51 -15.35 1.11
N ALA A 242 1.79 -16.63 0.88
CA ALA A 242 2.25 -17.14 -0.41
C ALA A 242 1.39 -18.32 -0.87
N GLY A 243 1.37 -18.61 -2.17
CA GLY A 243 0.71 -19.81 -2.69
C GLY A 243 1.55 -21.05 -2.50
N ASP A 244 0.93 -22.20 -2.22
CA ASP A 244 1.58 -23.52 -2.08
C ASP A 244 1.96 -24.15 -3.44
N GLY A 245 1.93 -23.38 -4.54
CA GLY A 245 2.21 -23.88 -5.90
C GLY A 245 1.18 -24.88 -6.46
N LYS A 246 0.20 -25.31 -5.66
CA LYS A 246 -0.85 -26.28 -6.00
C LYS A 246 -2.27 -25.68 -5.97
N GLY A 247 -2.38 -24.36 -6.04
CA GLY A 247 -3.65 -23.62 -5.96
C GLY A 247 -4.17 -23.33 -4.55
N GLY A 248 -3.41 -23.67 -3.50
CA GLY A 248 -3.70 -23.33 -2.09
C GLY A 248 -2.83 -22.20 -1.54
N ILE A 249 -3.15 -21.72 -0.33
CA ILE A 249 -2.37 -20.70 0.40
C ILE A 249 -1.48 -21.41 1.44
N SER A 250 -0.19 -21.07 1.45
CA SER A 250 0.77 -21.47 2.49
C SER A 250 0.93 -20.37 3.52
N TYR A 251 0.67 -20.72 4.79
CA TYR A 251 0.72 -19.81 5.94
C TYR A 251 2.09 -19.78 6.63
N PHE A 252 2.93 -20.80 6.42
CA PHE A 252 4.26 -20.92 6.98
C PHE A 252 5.29 -21.02 5.86
N ALA A 253 6.34 -20.20 5.91
CA ALA A 253 7.39 -20.25 4.92
C ALA A 253 8.27 -21.50 5.11
N SER A 254 8.69 -22.11 4.00
CA SER A 254 9.64 -23.23 4.04
C SER A 254 11.05 -22.74 4.37
N GLY A 255 11.76 -23.52 5.19
CA GLY A 255 13.11 -23.23 5.67
C GLY A 255 13.17 -22.28 6.86
N PHE A 256 14.28 -22.32 7.60
CA PHE A 256 14.47 -21.55 8.83
C PHE A 256 14.70 -20.05 8.63
N GLN A 257 15.27 -19.67 7.49
CA GLN A 257 15.66 -18.29 7.23
C GLN A 257 14.56 -17.45 6.56
N ASN A 258 13.44 -18.07 6.20
CA ASN A 258 12.31 -17.42 5.55
C ASN A 258 11.11 -17.41 6.50
N GLN A 259 10.30 -16.35 6.40
CA GLN A 259 9.12 -16.15 7.25
C GLN A 259 8.10 -15.31 6.48
N TYR A 260 6.81 -15.58 6.68
CA TYR A 260 5.72 -14.77 6.12
C TYR A 260 5.17 -13.77 7.15
N GLY A 261 4.50 -12.72 6.64
CA GLY A 261 3.85 -11.71 7.47
C GLY A 261 2.81 -12.29 8.42
N LEU A 262 1.94 -13.16 7.91
CA LEU A 262 0.91 -13.84 8.72
C LEU A 262 1.54 -14.79 9.76
N GLU A 263 2.65 -15.42 9.42
CA GLU A 263 3.34 -16.37 10.30
C GLU A 263 3.71 -15.73 11.65
N THR A 264 4.26 -14.51 11.62
CA THR A 264 4.57 -13.73 12.83
C THR A 264 3.35 -13.49 13.70
N GLN A 265 2.19 -13.21 13.09
CA GLN A 265 0.95 -12.94 13.84
C GLN A 265 0.44 -14.20 14.53
N ILE A 266 0.50 -15.35 13.84
CA ILE A 266 0.15 -16.65 14.42
C ILE A 266 1.08 -16.97 15.60
N VAL A 267 2.39 -16.77 15.45
CA VAL A 267 3.38 -16.98 16.51
C VAL A 267 3.16 -16.03 17.69
N ALA A 268 2.90 -14.74 17.44
CA ALA A 268 2.59 -13.77 18.49
C ALA A 268 1.33 -14.15 19.27
N ALA A 269 0.30 -14.66 18.61
CA ALA A 269 -0.92 -15.14 19.25
C ALA A 269 -0.65 -16.38 20.13
N MET A 270 0.13 -17.35 19.64
CA MET A 270 0.54 -18.53 20.43
C MET A 270 1.30 -18.12 21.69
N TYR A 271 2.29 -17.23 21.56
CA TYR A 271 3.03 -16.69 22.70
C TYR A 271 2.12 -15.93 23.66
N GLY A 272 1.18 -15.14 23.15
CA GLY A 272 0.19 -14.43 23.97
C GLY A 272 -0.66 -15.37 24.81
N VAL A 273 -1.18 -16.46 24.23
CA VAL A 273 -1.97 -17.46 24.97
C VAL A 273 -1.11 -18.17 26.03
N LEU A 274 0.13 -18.56 25.68
CA LEU A 274 1.05 -19.19 26.62
C LEU A 274 1.42 -18.27 27.79
N SER A 275 1.76 -17.02 27.51
CA SER A 275 2.05 -16.01 28.54
C SER A 275 0.83 -15.74 29.41
N PHE A 276 -0.37 -15.62 28.83
CA PHE A 276 -1.59 -15.41 29.60
C PHE A 276 -1.92 -16.60 30.49
N ALA A 277 -1.80 -17.83 29.98
CA ALA A 277 -2.01 -19.05 30.77
C ALA A 277 -1.02 -19.14 31.94
N ALA A 278 0.27 -18.82 31.71
CA ALA A 278 1.29 -18.79 32.75
C ALA A 278 1.00 -17.72 33.83
N ILE A 279 0.62 -16.50 33.41
CA ILE A 279 0.25 -15.42 34.33
C ILE A 279 -1.01 -15.78 35.12
N ALA A 280 -2.02 -16.40 34.49
CA ALA A 280 -3.24 -16.84 35.15
C ALA A 280 -2.94 -17.91 36.21
N LEU A 281 -2.10 -18.90 35.90
CA LEU A 281 -1.66 -19.91 36.86
C LEU A 281 -0.86 -19.32 38.03
N ALA A 282 0.05 -18.38 37.76
CA ALA A 282 0.92 -17.83 38.79
C ALA A 282 0.23 -16.78 39.68
N LEU A 283 -0.61 -15.92 39.12
CA LEU A 283 -1.16 -14.75 39.83
C LEU A 283 -2.66 -14.85 40.13
N ARG A 284 -3.44 -15.58 39.32
CA ARG A 284 -4.90 -15.64 39.50
C ARG A 284 -5.34 -16.91 40.22
N ALA A 285 -4.82 -18.07 39.85
CA ALA A 285 -5.19 -19.35 40.46
C ALA A 285 -4.99 -19.40 41.99
N PRO A 286 -3.92 -18.84 42.59
CA PRO A 286 -3.74 -18.85 44.04
C PRO A 286 -4.73 -17.95 44.81
N ARG A 287 -5.38 -16.99 44.13
CA ARG A 287 -6.28 -16.01 44.75
C ARG A 287 -7.74 -16.44 44.77
N ILE A 288 -8.06 -17.62 44.23
CA ILE A 288 -9.43 -18.15 44.22
C ILE A 288 -9.72 -18.78 45.59
N ALA A 289 -10.74 -18.29 46.28
CA ALA A 289 -11.08 -18.71 47.64
C ALA A 289 -11.73 -20.10 47.71
N ASP A 290 -12.51 -20.49 46.70
CA ASP A 290 -13.16 -21.81 46.65
C ASP A 290 -12.20 -22.89 46.10
N ALA A 291 -11.98 -23.94 46.89
CA ALA A 291 -11.03 -25.00 46.58
C ALA A 291 -11.41 -25.79 45.31
N LYS A 292 -12.71 -26.03 45.07
CA LYS A 292 -13.16 -26.76 43.89
C LYS A 292 -12.95 -25.93 42.62
N THR A 293 -13.33 -24.66 42.65
CA THR A 293 -13.12 -23.72 41.55
C THR A 293 -11.62 -23.50 41.29
N GLN A 294 -10.80 -23.43 42.34
CA GLN A 294 -9.35 -23.33 42.22
C GLN A 294 -8.75 -24.55 41.51
N GLN A 295 -9.13 -25.77 41.89
CA GLN A 295 -8.65 -27.00 41.24
C GLN A 295 -9.04 -27.04 39.76
N VAL A 296 -10.29 -26.72 39.43
CA VAL A 296 -10.76 -26.66 38.04
C VAL A 296 -9.98 -25.61 37.24
N ALA A 297 -9.74 -24.42 37.82
CA ALA A 297 -8.97 -23.37 37.16
C ALA A 297 -7.51 -23.78 36.90
N ILE A 298 -6.85 -24.45 37.86
CA ILE A 298 -5.48 -24.95 37.68
C ILE A 298 -5.43 -25.99 36.58
N LEU A 299 -6.35 -26.96 36.56
CA LEU A 299 -6.42 -27.99 35.53
C LEU A 299 -6.73 -27.39 34.14
N ALA A 300 -7.67 -26.43 34.07
CA ALA A 300 -8.04 -25.77 32.83
C ALA A 300 -6.87 -24.97 32.24
N TRP A 301 -6.24 -24.09 33.02
CA TRP A 301 -5.10 -23.30 32.54
C TRP A 301 -3.86 -24.14 32.28
N GLY A 302 -3.61 -25.17 33.08
CA GLY A 302 -2.55 -26.15 32.84
C GLY A 302 -2.79 -26.93 31.53
N GLY A 303 -4.03 -27.34 31.26
CA GLY A 303 -4.42 -27.97 30.01
C GLY A 303 -4.24 -27.06 28.80
N ILE A 304 -4.69 -25.80 28.88
CA ILE A 304 -4.49 -24.80 27.81
C ILE A 304 -3.01 -24.60 27.53
N LEU A 305 -2.19 -24.45 28.58
CA LEU A 305 -0.74 -24.29 28.44
C LEU A 305 -0.12 -25.51 27.75
N PHE A 306 -0.47 -26.72 28.19
CA PHE A 306 0.02 -27.97 27.61
C PHE A 306 -0.36 -28.11 26.13
N VAL A 307 -1.62 -27.89 25.78
CA VAL A 307 -2.12 -28.01 24.40
C VAL A 307 -1.50 -26.96 23.49
N MET A 308 -1.42 -25.70 23.94
CA MET A 308 -0.84 -24.61 23.15
C MET A 308 0.67 -24.80 22.96
N TYR A 309 1.38 -25.28 23.97
CA TYR A 309 2.81 -25.59 23.86
C TYR A 309 3.06 -26.77 22.91
N SER A 310 2.18 -27.77 22.93
CA SER A 310 2.20 -28.88 21.99
C SER A 310 1.96 -28.41 20.54
N PHE A 311 1.06 -27.44 20.35
CA PHE A 311 0.84 -26.81 19.05
C PHE A 311 2.06 -26.01 18.58
N LEU A 312 2.67 -25.21 19.46
CA LEU A 312 3.91 -24.48 19.18
C LEU A 312 5.03 -25.43 18.71
N LEU A 313 5.23 -26.55 19.40
CA LEU A 313 6.20 -27.57 19.00
C LEU A 313 5.86 -28.21 17.65
N SER A 314 4.58 -28.45 17.35
CA SER A 314 4.16 -28.95 16.04
C SER A 314 4.52 -27.96 14.92
N VAL A 315 4.26 -26.67 15.11
CA VAL A 315 4.64 -25.62 14.15
C VAL A 315 6.15 -25.53 13.99
N PHE A 316 6.90 -25.60 15.09
CA PHE A 316 8.35 -25.61 15.05
C PHE A 316 8.92 -26.80 14.26
N ARG A 317 8.31 -27.98 14.38
CA ARG A 317 8.69 -29.18 13.61
C ARG A 317 8.41 -29.07 12.11
N ILE A 318 7.41 -28.29 11.70
CA ILE A 318 7.17 -28.00 10.27
C ILE A 318 8.36 -27.23 9.69
N LYS A 319 8.95 -26.30 10.45
CA LYS A 319 10.17 -25.59 10.06
C LYS A 319 11.43 -26.43 10.23
N ASN A 320 11.51 -27.21 11.30
CA ASN A 320 12.61 -28.10 11.63
C ASN A 320 12.20 -29.58 11.56
N GLY A 321 12.22 -30.16 10.36
CA GLY A 321 11.90 -31.57 10.16
C GLY A 321 12.80 -32.53 10.94
N GLY A 322 14.00 -32.10 11.35
CA GLY A 322 14.93 -32.90 12.15
C GLY A 322 14.68 -32.87 13.66
N TYR A 323 13.68 -32.13 14.15
CA TYR A 323 13.44 -31.99 15.59
C TYR A 323 12.77 -33.25 16.18
N PRO A 324 13.41 -33.95 17.14
CA PRO A 324 13.01 -35.29 17.57
C PRO A 324 11.88 -35.33 18.60
N PHE A 325 11.61 -34.22 19.31
CA PHE A 325 10.62 -34.20 20.40
C PHE A 325 9.24 -33.73 19.93
N SER A 326 8.18 -34.35 20.43
CA SER A 326 6.79 -33.95 20.17
C SER A 326 5.92 -34.25 21.38
N LEU A 327 4.82 -33.50 21.52
CA LEU A 327 3.86 -33.66 22.61
C LEU A 327 2.44 -33.91 22.06
N PRO A 328 1.64 -34.78 22.71
CA PRO A 328 0.21 -34.94 22.41
C PRO A 328 -0.56 -33.63 22.66
N PRO A 329 -1.67 -33.32 21.95
CA PRO A 329 -2.34 -34.13 20.94
C PRO A 329 -1.76 -33.96 19.53
N PHE A 330 -0.89 -32.97 19.31
CA PHE A 330 -0.33 -32.64 17.99
C PHE A 330 0.96 -33.41 17.70
N MET A 331 0.92 -34.73 17.92
CA MET A 331 1.93 -35.65 17.42
C MET A 331 1.71 -35.80 15.91
N GLY A 332 2.13 -34.81 15.13
CA GLY A 332 2.22 -34.94 13.69
C GLY A 332 3.02 -36.20 13.37
N VAL A 333 2.34 -37.19 12.80
CA VAL A 333 2.87 -38.50 12.39
C VAL A 333 3.76 -38.27 11.17
N VAL A 334 4.95 -37.71 11.39
CA VAL A 334 6.05 -37.80 10.43
C VAL A 334 6.92 -38.95 10.92
N GLY A 335 6.36 -40.16 10.85
CA GLY A 335 7.06 -41.40 11.15
C GLY A 335 7.25 -42.21 9.87
N LEU A 336 8.23 -43.10 9.85
CA LEU A 336 8.50 -44.06 8.77
C LEU A 336 7.23 -44.72 8.23
N ALA A 337 6.23 -44.94 9.10
CA ALA A 337 4.92 -45.48 8.74
C ALA A 337 4.13 -44.62 7.72
N ASP A 338 4.17 -43.29 7.82
CA ASP A 338 3.46 -42.38 6.90
C ASP A 338 4.18 -42.28 5.54
N VAL A 339 5.51 -42.39 5.53
CA VAL A 339 6.32 -42.55 4.31
C VAL A 339 5.98 -43.89 3.63
N VAL A 340 5.96 -44.99 4.40
CA VAL A 340 5.62 -46.32 3.90
C VAL A 340 4.18 -46.37 3.38
N ILE A 341 3.20 -45.75 4.05
CA ILE A 341 1.80 -45.72 3.61
C ILE A 341 1.64 -44.89 2.33
N ARG A 342 2.25 -43.70 2.24
CA ARG A 342 2.21 -42.89 1.00
C ARG A 342 2.88 -43.61 -0.18
N CYS A 343 4.00 -44.29 0.06
CA CYS A 343 4.73 -45.01 -0.97
C CYS A 343 3.98 -46.27 -1.43
N THR A 344 3.42 -47.04 -0.51
CA THR A 344 2.62 -48.24 -0.85
C THR A 344 1.34 -47.89 -1.60
N THR A 345 0.68 -46.79 -1.26
CA THR A 345 -0.53 -46.31 -1.95
C THR A 345 -0.21 -45.87 -3.39
N LYS A 346 0.87 -45.08 -3.59
CA LYS A 346 1.34 -44.70 -4.93
C LYS A 346 1.76 -45.92 -5.76
N LEU A 347 2.49 -46.87 -5.15
CA LEU A 347 2.94 -48.10 -5.81
C LEU A 347 1.75 -48.93 -6.31
N TYR A 348 0.72 -49.08 -5.48
CA TYR A 348 -0.50 -49.81 -5.82
C TYR A 348 -1.25 -49.17 -6.99
N GLU A 349 -1.36 -47.84 -6.99
CA GLU A 349 -2.06 -47.10 -8.04
C GLU A 349 -1.33 -47.19 -9.40
N LEU A 350 0.01 -47.18 -9.36
CA LEU A 350 0.85 -47.31 -10.55
C LEU A 350 0.82 -48.74 -11.12
N VAL A 351 0.86 -49.76 -10.25
CA VAL A 351 0.68 -51.18 -10.66
C VAL A 351 -0.71 -51.39 -11.28
N ARG A 352 -1.76 -50.79 -10.73
CA ARG A 352 -3.11 -50.83 -11.31
C ARG A 352 -3.15 -50.19 -12.71
N ARG A 353 -2.50 -49.03 -12.89
CA ARG A 353 -2.41 -48.35 -14.20
C ARG A 353 -1.60 -49.15 -15.23
N ILE A 354 -0.51 -49.80 -14.83
CA ILE A 354 0.29 -50.69 -15.69
C ILE A 354 -0.52 -51.93 -16.09
N SER A 355 -1.28 -52.52 -15.16
CA SER A 355 -2.10 -53.72 -15.43
C SER A 355 -3.26 -53.48 -16.41
N THR A 356 -3.72 -52.22 -16.52
CA THR A 356 -4.85 -51.80 -17.37
C THR A 356 -4.41 -51.14 -18.68
N ALA A 357 -3.11 -50.86 -18.87
CA ALA A 357 -2.56 -50.28 -20.08
C ALA A 357 -2.49 -51.32 -21.22
N SER A 358 -3.51 -51.37 -22.08
CA SER A 358 -3.70 -52.48 -23.02
C SER A 358 -3.14 -52.32 -24.43
N GLN A 359 -2.72 -51.14 -24.92
CA GLN A 359 -2.60 -50.98 -26.39
C GLN A 359 -1.38 -50.23 -26.98
N SER A 360 -0.43 -49.68 -26.20
CA SER A 360 0.79 -49.12 -26.82
C SER A 360 2.06 -49.33 -26.00
N ALA A 361 3.11 -49.81 -26.68
CA ALA A 361 4.41 -50.10 -26.08
C ALA A 361 5.05 -48.86 -25.44
N ALA A 362 4.90 -47.70 -26.08
CA ALA A 362 5.40 -46.42 -25.56
C ALA A 362 4.74 -46.01 -24.24
N ARG A 363 3.44 -46.26 -24.06
CA ARG A 363 2.71 -45.92 -22.83
C ARG A 363 3.06 -46.86 -21.69
N LEU A 364 3.26 -48.15 -21.99
CA LEU A 364 3.77 -49.12 -21.02
C LEU A 364 5.19 -48.76 -20.57
N GLN A 365 6.05 -48.37 -21.50
CA GLN A 365 7.44 -47.98 -21.22
C GLN A 365 7.51 -46.68 -20.38
N ALA A 366 6.66 -45.69 -20.66
CA ALA A 366 6.57 -44.47 -19.86
C ALA A 366 6.10 -44.74 -18.42
N LEU A 367 5.07 -45.58 -18.24
CA LEU A 367 4.57 -45.95 -16.91
C LEU A 367 5.59 -46.77 -16.11
N LEU A 368 6.35 -47.64 -16.77
CA LEU A 368 7.44 -48.39 -16.13
C LEU A 368 8.63 -47.48 -15.75
N GLN A 369 8.93 -46.45 -16.54
CA GLN A 369 9.93 -45.43 -16.18
C GLN A 369 9.47 -44.59 -14.97
N GLU A 370 8.20 -44.22 -14.91
CA GLU A 370 7.60 -43.54 -13.75
C GLU A 370 7.68 -44.43 -12.49
N PHE A 371 7.40 -45.72 -12.62
CA PHE A 371 7.56 -46.71 -11.55
C PHE A 371 9.00 -46.79 -11.02
N VAL A 372 9.99 -46.83 -11.93
CA VAL A 372 11.42 -46.83 -11.58
C VAL A 372 11.81 -45.53 -10.87
N GLY A 373 11.27 -44.38 -11.28
CA GLY A 373 11.47 -43.10 -10.61
C GLY A 373 10.93 -43.09 -9.17
N VAL A 374 9.73 -43.62 -8.95
CA VAL A 374 9.12 -43.72 -7.61
C VAL A 374 9.93 -44.66 -6.71
N ILE A 375 10.40 -45.80 -7.21
CA ILE A 375 11.27 -46.70 -6.44
C ILE A 375 12.63 -46.04 -6.12
N GLY A 376 13.15 -45.21 -7.03
CA GLY A 376 14.36 -44.42 -6.80
C GLY A 376 14.21 -43.41 -5.66
N LEU A 377 13.10 -42.67 -5.62
CA LEU A 377 12.79 -41.72 -4.54
C LEU A 377 12.63 -42.42 -3.19
N VAL A 378 11.97 -43.59 -3.17
CA VAL A 378 11.84 -44.43 -1.97
C VAL A 378 13.22 -44.90 -1.47
N ARG A 379 14.16 -45.21 -2.38
CA ARG A 379 15.53 -45.59 -2.02
C ARG A 379 16.28 -44.41 -1.38
N GLU A 380 16.20 -43.21 -1.94
CA GLU A 380 16.85 -42.01 -1.38
C GLU A 380 16.30 -41.65 0.01
N ASP A 381 14.97 -41.65 0.18
CA ASP A 381 14.33 -41.35 1.46
C ASP A 381 14.67 -42.40 2.54
N LEU A 382 14.80 -43.68 2.17
CA LEU A 382 15.22 -44.77 3.07
C LEU A 382 16.73 -44.72 3.40
N GLU A 383 17.57 -44.29 2.45
CA GLU A 383 19.00 -44.07 2.70
C GLU A 383 19.24 -42.85 3.59
N GLN A 384 18.40 -41.82 3.53
CA GLN A 384 18.42 -40.71 4.50
C GLN A 384 18.01 -41.14 5.92
N ALA A 385 17.14 -42.14 6.04
CA ALA A 385 16.79 -42.77 7.32
C ALA A 385 17.91 -43.67 7.88
N ARG A 386 18.96 -43.98 7.10
CA ARG A 386 20.15 -44.78 7.46
C ARG A 386 21.18 -43.97 8.27
N ASN A 387 20.76 -43.01 9.09
CA ASN A 387 21.67 -42.31 10.00
C ASN A 387 21.97 -43.20 11.23
N PRO A 388 23.22 -43.31 11.70
CA PRO A 388 23.69 -44.39 12.58
C PRO A 388 23.18 -44.34 14.03
N THR A 389 22.27 -43.43 14.38
CA THR A 389 21.73 -43.28 15.74
C THR A 389 20.51 -44.19 16.02
N TRP A 390 20.01 -44.92 15.02
CA TRP A 390 18.91 -45.88 15.20
C TRP A 390 19.43 -47.28 15.55
N LYS A 391 19.18 -47.74 16.79
CA LYS A 391 19.41 -49.14 17.18
C LYS A 391 18.33 -50.04 16.55
N PRO A 392 18.70 -51.13 15.86
CA PRO A 392 17.73 -52.02 15.22
C PRO A 392 17.09 -52.96 16.26
N HIS A 393 15.75 -52.96 16.32
CA HIS A 393 14.98 -54.09 16.87
C HIS A 393 14.93 -55.22 15.84
N GLU A 394 14.77 -56.48 16.28
CA GLU A 394 14.82 -57.72 15.46
C GLU A 394 13.97 -57.71 14.17
N ASN A 395 12.92 -56.89 14.05
CA ASN A 395 12.14 -56.73 12.82
C ASN A 395 12.85 -55.93 11.70
N CYS A 396 13.95 -55.24 12.01
CA CYS A 396 14.72 -54.48 11.01
C CYS A 396 15.41 -55.38 9.99
N ASP A 397 15.80 -56.62 10.34
CA ASP A 397 16.44 -57.53 9.38
C ASP A 397 15.46 -58.10 8.36
N GLN A 398 14.20 -58.29 8.76
CA GLN A 398 13.13 -58.73 7.85
C GLN A 398 12.76 -57.61 6.87
N ILE A 399 12.65 -56.37 7.36
CA ILE A 399 12.44 -55.17 6.54
C ILE A 399 13.65 -54.92 5.62
N ARG A 400 14.88 -55.08 6.13
CA ARG A 400 16.12 -54.96 5.36
C ARG A 400 16.18 -55.97 4.21
N ARG A 401 15.82 -57.23 4.45
CA ARG A 401 15.71 -58.26 3.39
C ARG A 401 14.66 -57.88 2.34
N GLN A 402 13.49 -57.39 2.75
CA GLN A 402 12.44 -56.95 1.80
C GLN A 402 12.85 -55.73 0.98
N VAL A 403 13.62 -54.81 1.56
CA VAL A 403 14.22 -53.67 0.84
C VAL A 403 15.26 -54.15 -0.17
N TYR A 404 16.17 -55.07 0.19
CA TYR A 404 17.13 -55.65 -0.76
C TYR A 404 16.47 -56.38 -1.94
N VAL A 405 15.36 -57.08 -1.70
CA VAL A 405 14.57 -57.73 -2.77
C VAL A 405 13.95 -56.69 -3.70
N SER A 406 13.43 -55.58 -3.16
CA SER A 406 12.85 -54.48 -3.93
C SER A 406 13.92 -53.72 -4.76
N LEU A 407 15.12 -53.56 -4.22
CA LEU A 407 16.27 -52.96 -4.91
C LEU A 407 16.79 -53.84 -6.05
N ARG A 408 16.72 -55.17 -5.91
CA ARG A 408 17.07 -56.12 -6.98
C ARG A 408 16.03 -56.11 -8.11
N ALA A 409 14.75 -55.89 -7.80
CA ALA A 409 13.71 -55.69 -8.81
C ALA A 409 13.94 -54.42 -9.64
N HIS A 410 14.43 -53.32 -9.03
CA HIS A 410 14.74 -52.06 -9.72
C HIS A 410 15.75 -52.22 -10.87
N GLU A 411 16.87 -52.91 -10.64
CA GLU A 411 17.89 -53.15 -11.66
C GLU A 411 17.41 -54.13 -12.74
N GLN A 412 16.62 -55.14 -12.38
CA GLN A 412 16.02 -56.07 -13.34
C GLN A 412 15.00 -55.38 -14.26
N ILE A 413 14.20 -54.45 -13.74
CA ILE A 413 13.23 -53.66 -14.53
C ILE A 413 13.96 -52.70 -15.48
N LYS A 414 15.04 -52.04 -15.04
CA LYS A 414 15.90 -51.21 -15.91
C LYS A 414 16.49 -52.00 -17.08
N ASN A 415 16.90 -53.24 -16.85
CA ASN A 415 17.41 -54.11 -17.91
C ASN A 415 16.29 -54.61 -18.83
N LEU A 416 15.10 -54.89 -18.30
CA LEU A 416 13.93 -55.25 -19.08
C LEU A 416 13.53 -54.15 -20.08
N LEU A 417 13.64 -52.89 -19.67
CA LEU A 417 13.30 -51.71 -20.48
C LEU A 417 14.23 -51.47 -21.67
N ARG A 418 15.32 -52.24 -21.83
CA ARG A 418 16.23 -52.16 -22.99
C ARG A 418 15.80 -53.03 -24.18
N GLY A 419 14.80 -53.90 -24.03
CA GLY A 419 14.26 -54.76 -25.10
C GLY A 419 13.05 -54.16 -25.82
N LYS A 420 12.98 -54.28 -27.16
CA LYS A 420 12.02 -53.55 -28.03
C LYS A 420 10.73 -54.31 -28.44
N SER A 421 10.18 -55.22 -27.62
CA SER A 421 8.91 -55.88 -27.92
C SER A 421 7.91 -55.83 -26.75
N THR A 422 6.66 -55.45 -27.04
CA THR A 422 5.57 -55.25 -26.07
C THR A 422 5.18 -56.52 -25.32
N SER A 423 5.22 -57.68 -25.99
CA SER A 423 4.87 -58.97 -25.37
C SER A 423 5.95 -59.42 -24.39
N GLN A 424 7.23 -59.21 -24.73
CA GLN A 424 8.37 -59.52 -23.87
C GLN A 424 8.42 -58.62 -22.64
N LEU A 425 8.15 -57.32 -22.79
CA LEU A 425 8.04 -56.39 -21.67
C LEU A 425 6.93 -56.78 -20.69
N ARG A 426 5.76 -57.19 -21.21
CA ARG A 426 4.62 -57.58 -20.37
C ARG A 426 4.88 -58.87 -19.60
N GLN A 427 5.42 -59.90 -20.26
CA GLN A 427 5.74 -61.18 -19.61
C GLN A 427 6.91 -61.05 -18.61
N GLY A 428 7.95 -60.31 -18.96
CA GLY A 428 9.10 -60.06 -18.09
C GLY A 428 8.73 -59.24 -16.85
N TRP A 429 7.90 -58.20 -17.00
CA TRP A 429 7.34 -57.45 -15.88
C TRP A 429 6.52 -58.33 -14.95
N LEU A 430 5.61 -59.14 -15.49
CA LEU A 430 4.76 -60.06 -14.71
C LEU A 430 5.59 -61.09 -13.94
N GLN A 431 6.68 -61.59 -14.51
CA GLN A 431 7.61 -62.50 -13.82
C GLN A 431 8.34 -61.81 -12.68
N ILE A 432 8.95 -60.63 -12.93
CA ILE A 432 9.68 -59.87 -11.90
C ILE A 432 8.75 -59.44 -10.76
N PHE A 433 7.52 -59.04 -11.07
CA PHE A 433 6.53 -58.66 -10.08
C PHE A 433 6.12 -59.84 -9.20
N LYS A 434 5.86 -61.02 -9.79
CA LYS A 434 5.50 -62.23 -9.04
C LYS A 434 6.65 -62.79 -8.21
N SER A 435 7.88 -62.77 -8.70
CA SER A 435 9.02 -63.37 -8.01
C SER A 435 9.57 -62.50 -6.87
N ASN A 436 9.57 -61.17 -7.04
CA ASN A 436 10.29 -60.27 -6.14
C ASN A 436 9.38 -59.33 -5.35
N VAL A 437 8.29 -58.83 -5.94
CA VAL A 437 7.44 -57.80 -5.31
C VAL A 437 6.30 -58.42 -4.52
N ALA A 438 5.67 -59.49 -5.03
CA ALA A 438 4.59 -60.19 -4.33
C ALA A 438 5.08 -60.95 -3.07
N PHE A 439 6.27 -61.54 -3.11
CA PHE A 439 6.86 -62.25 -1.96
C PHE A 439 7.29 -61.30 -0.82
N ALA A 440 7.47 -60.01 -1.13
CA ALA A 440 7.83 -58.99 -0.14
C ALA A 440 6.64 -58.50 0.70
N LEU A 441 5.39 -58.81 0.32
CA LEU A 441 4.19 -58.45 1.10
C LEU A 441 3.53 -59.73 1.61
N ASN A 442 3.47 -59.92 2.94
CA ASN A 442 2.90 -61.15 3.52
C ASN A 442 1.38 -61.23 3.25
N GLU A 443 0.82 -62.43 3.04
CA GLU A 443 -0.62 -62.66 2.84
C GLU A 443 -1.45 -62.10 4.01
N ALA A 444 -0.89 -62.13 5.22
CA ALA A 444 -1.46 -61.50 6.41
C ALA A 444 -1.43 -59.96 6.34
N GLN A 445 -0.41 -59.34 5.75
CA GLN A 445 -0.34 -57.88 5.55
C GLN A 445 -1.29 -57.41 4.44
N ILE A 446 -1.50 -58.23 3.42
CA ILE A 446 -2.51 -57.98 2.38
C ILE A 446 -3.92 -58.16 2.96
N LYS A 447 -4.18 -59.21 3.74
CA LYS A 447 -5.48 -59.42 4.43
C LYS A 447 -5.75 -58.35 5.49
N HIS A 448 -4.74 -57.93 6.26
CA HIS A 448 -4.87 -56.85 7.24
C HIS A 448 -5.00 -55.48 6.56
N GLY A 449 -4.34 -55.28 5.42
CA GLY A 449 -4.54 -54.12 4.54
C GLY A 449 -5.95 -54.07 3.98
N ILE A 450 -6.51 -55.19 3.50
CA ILE A 450 -7.89 -55.27 3.01
C ILE A 450 -8.91 -55.15 4.16
N LYS A 451 -8.64 -55.70 5.35
CA LYS A 451 -9.47 -55.49 6.56
C LYS A 451 -9.41 -54.05 7.05
N ALA A 452 -8.23 -53.42 7.03
CA ALA A 452 -8.05 -52.01 7.34
C ALA A 452 -8.64 -51.12 6.26
N ILE A 453 -8.65 -51.50 4.98
CA ILE A 453 -9.31 -50.80 3.87
C ILE A 453 -10.83 -50.94 3.98
N ASN A 454 -11.38 -52.09 4.36
CA ASN A 454 -12.83 -52.22 4.61
C ASN A 454 -13.25 -51.49 5.89
N HIS A 455 -12.42 -51.53 6.95
CA HIS A 455 -12.66 -50.78 8.17
C HIS A 455 -12.49 -49.27 7.95
N HIS A 456 -11.48 -48.82 7.18
CA HIS A 456 -11.30 -47.43 6.79
C HIS A 456 -12.23 -47.00 5.66
N GLN A 457 -12.77 -47.86 4.79
CA GLN A 457 -13.87 -47.49 3.89
C GLN A 457 -15.15 -47.34 4.69
N LEU A 458 -15.49 -48.24 5.62
CA LEU A 458 -16.66 -48.04 6.48
C LEU A 458 -16.47 -46.86 7.43
N THR A 459 -15.26 -46.65 7.97
CA THR A 459 -14.95 -45.58 8.92
C THR A 459 -14.66 -44.26 8.23
N LEU A 460 -14.06 -44.18 7.04
CA LEU A 460 -13.95 -42.95 6.23
C LEU A 460 -15.22 -42.69 5.42
N THR A 461 -16.03 -43.65 5.01
CA THR A 461 -17.34 -43.30 4.39
C THR A 461 -18.30 -42.80 5.46
N SER A 462 -18.32 -43.43 6.66
CA SER A 462 -19.08 -42.91 7.81
C SER A 462 -18.46 -41.66 8.43
N SER A 463 -17.13 -41.52 8.54
CA SER A 463 -16.51 -40.29 9.05
C SER A 463 -16.32 -39.22 7.99
N ILE A 464 -16.38 -39.49 6.68
CA ILE A 464 -16.52 -38.44 5.67
C ILE A 464 -17.99 -38.02 5.60
N GLN A 465 -18.99 -38.92 5.60
CA GLN A 465 -20.40 -38.48 5.71
C GLN A 465 -20.71 -37.80 7.04
N VAL A 466 -20.16 -38.26 8.17
CA VAL A 466 -20.33 -37.61 9.47
C VAL A 466 -19.45 -36.38 9.59
N ARG A 467 -18.21 -36.32 9.10
CA ARG A 467 -17.39 -35.10 9.23
C ARG A 467 -17.74 -34.03 8.20
N THR A 468 -18.16 -34.38 6.98
CA THR A 468 -18.71 -33.38 6.04
C THR A 468 -20.14 -32.97 6.39
N SER A 469 -21.02 -33.86 6.90
CA SER A 469 -22.35 -33.42 7.35
C SER A 469 -22.32 -32.77 8.73
N HIS A 470 -21.44 -33.17 9.65
CA HIS A 470 -21.35 -32.59 10.99
C HIS A 470 -20.50 -31.32 10.98
N ASP A 471 -19.41 -31.19 10.21
CA ASP A 471 -18.71 -29.89 10.09
C ASP A 471 -19.52 -28.89 9.23
N VAL A 472 -20.22 -29.32 8.18
CA VAL A 472 -21.10 -28.39 7.41
C VAL A 472 -22.39 -28.07 8.18
N ASN A 473 -23.04 -29.00 8.88
CA ASN A 473 -24.20 -28.67 9.72
C ASN A 473 -23.81 -27.97 11.02
N LEU A 474 -22.61 -28.18 11.58
CA LEU A 474 -22.13 -27.43 12.75
C LEU A 474 -21.66 -26.04 12.35
N LEU A 475 -20.97 -25.86 11.22
CA LEU A 475 -20.67 -24.52 10.68
C LEU A 475 -21.94 -23.83 10.18
N HIS A 476 -22.92 -24.52 9.60
CA HIS A 476 -24.19 -23.92 9.17
C HIS A 476 -25.10 -23.62 10.37
N ARG A 477 -25.17 -24.48 11.41
CA ARG A 477 -25.89 -24.17 12.66
C ARG A 477 -25.16 -23.12 13.50
N GLN A 478 -23.83 -23.11 13.56
CA GLN A 478 -23.07 -22.05 14.24
C GLN A 478 -23.15 -20.74 13.47
N MET A 479 -23.16 -20.74 12.13
CA MET A 479 -23.42 -19.55 11.32
C MET A 479 -24.89 -19.10 11.39
N LEU A 480 -25.87 -19.99 11.51
CA LEU A 480 -27.28 -19.64 11.72
C LEU A 480 -27.53 -19.12 13.14
N VAL A 481 -26.88 -19.69 14.17
CA VAL A 481 -26.96 -19.21 15.55
C VAL A 481 -26.19 -17.90 15.73
N LEU A 482 -25.07 -17.70 15.03
CA LEU A 482 -24.38 -16.41 14.97
C LEU A 482 -25.19 -15.38 14.16
N SER A 483 -25.83 -15.77 13.05
CA SER A 483 -26.69 -14.88 12.24
C SER A 483 -27.98 -14.50 12.96
N GLN A 484 -28.69 -15.45 13.61
CA GLN A 484 -29.83 -15.18 14.48
C GLN A 484 -29.42 -14.45 15.75
N GLY A 485 -28.24 -14.74 16.31
CA GLY A 485 -27.64 -13.98 17.40
C GLY A 485 -27.45 -12.52 17.02
N ILE A 486 -26.87 -12.25 15.85
CA ILE A 486 -26.64 -10.91 15.28
C ILE A 486 -27.96 -10.22 14.91
N GLN A 487 -28.95 -10.93 14.35
CA GLN A 487 -30.28 -10.36 14.05
C GLN A 487 -31.06 -10.04 15.34
N ASN A 488 -31.00 -10.89 16.36
CA ASN A 488 -31.65 -10.66 17.66
C ASN A 488 -30.94 -9.55 18.46
N THR A 489 -29.62 -9.41 18.35
CA THR A 489 -28.91 -8.25 18.94
C THR A 489 -29.26 -6.97 18.21
N ASN A 490 -29.33 -6.98 16.87
CA ASN A 490 -29.72 -5.80 16.10
C ASN A 490 -31.19 -5.40 16.33
N GLN A 491 -32.10 -6.37 16.52
CA GLN A 491 -33.49 -6.09 16.91
C GLN A 491 -33.60 -5.60 18.37
N ALA A 492 -32.83 -6.17 19.31
CA ALA A 492 -32.79 -5.69 20.69
C ALA A 492 -32.21 -4.27 20.79
N ILE A 493 -31.20 -3.96 19.99
CA ILE A 493 -30.63 -2.60 19.88
C ILE A 493 -31.64 -1.65 19.22
N ALA A 494 -32.37 -2.07 18.19
CA ALA A 494 -33.41 -1.24 17.57
C ALA A 494 -34.58 -0.94 18.52
N VAL A 495 -35.03 -1.93 19.30
CA VAL A 495 -36.10 -1.78 20.29
C VAL A 495 -35.65 -0.94 21.49
N SER A 496 -34.40 -1.09 21.97
CA SER A 496 -33.86 -0.21 23.02
C SER A 496 -33.67 1.22 22.54
N THR A 497 -33.36 1.41 21.26
CA THR A 497 -33.22 2.73 20.63
C THR A 497 -34.58 3.40 20.41
N GLN A 498 -35.64 2.65 20.11
CA GLN A 498 -37.02 3.16 20.05
C GLN A 498 -37.61 3.43 21.44
N ALA A 499 -37.33 2.59 22.44
CA ALA A 499 -37.76 2.81 23.81
C ALA A 499 -37.12 4.06 24.43
N SER A 500 -35.82 4.27 24.20
CA SER A 500 -35.11 5.49 24.63
C SER A 500 -35.56 6.74 23.86
N GLN A 501 -35.91 6.63 22.58
CA GLN A 501 -36.54 7.73 21.83
C GLN A 501 -37.97 8.04 22.31
N GLN A 502 -38.76 7.05 22.73
CA GLN A 502 -40.10 7.28 23.29
C GLN A 502 -40.04 7.91 24.69
N GLU A 503 -39.08 7.54 25.54
CA GLU A 503 -38.85 8.20 26.84
C GLU A 503 -38.36 9.64 26.69
N LEU A 504 -37.55 9.94 25.66
CA LEU A 504 -37.14 11.30 25.32
C LEU A 504 -38.30 12.17 24.81
N VAL A 505 -39.25 11.59 24.08
CA VAL A 505 -40.44 12.29 23.58
C VAL A 505 -41.50 12.49 24.68
N SER A 506 -41.60 11.59 25.66
CA SER A 506 -42.49 11.77 26.83
C SER A 506 -41.93 12.73 27.90
N SER A 507 -40.63 13.02 27.87
CA SER A 507 -39.97 13.99 28.75
C SER A 507 -39.98 15.43 28.17
N GLN A 508 -40.34 15.58 26.89
CA GLN A 508 -40.49 16.89 26.21
C GLN A 508 -41.95 17.31 25.97
N LYS A 509 -42.93 16.56 26.48
CA LYS A 509 -44.32 16.99 26.68
C LYS A 509 -44.56 17.15 28.17
#